data_AF-A0AAV6VPL0-F1
#
_entry.id   AF-A0AAV6VPL0-F1
#
_cell.length_a   1.000
_cell.length_b   1.000
_cell.length_c   1.000
_cell.angle_alpha   90.00
_cell.angle_beta   90.00
_cell.angle_gamma   90.00
#
_symmetry.space_group_name_H-M   'P 1'
#
loop_
_entity.id
_entity.type
_entity.pdbx_description
1 polymer ?
#
loop_
_entity_poly.entity_id
_entity_poly.type
_entity_poly.pdbx_seq_one_letter_code
_entity_poly.pdbx_strand_id
1 'polypeptide(L)'
;MQDNINQKCAKFMKRLLLKLNKFGIKLQFLFFIVSEKFSLIKREHEKLLNLLKSYHGRKKNFNFQHKVQAFKKEAKALFDVAACKCNDFELCHCEESRKVPIKEQPFITDQRSAREMAIGSVDLRTTQQLQKRASRKMRYLNLEEARIAKLQKSKLATSTESLKLLENTL
;
A
#
# COMPACT_ATOMS: atom_id res chain seq x y z
N MET A 1 25.33 8.78 17.23
CA MET A 1 24.73 7.42 17.23
C MET A 1 23.40 7.36 16.48
N GLN A 2 22.56 8.40 16.55
CA GLN A 2 21.27 8.51 15.84
C GLN A 2 21.41 8.49 14.30
N ASP A 3 22.46 9.12 13.76
CA ASP A 3 22.65 9.25 12.31
C ASP A 3 22.93 7.92 11.59
N ASN A 4 23.55 6.97 12.28
CA ASN A 4 23.85 5.64 11.73
C ASN A 4 22.57 4.79 11.60
N ILE A 5 21.62 4.96 12.54
CA ILE A 5 20.30 4.29 12.49
C ILE A 5 19.43 4.91 11.40
N ASN A 6 19.44 6.24 11.27
CA ASN A 6 18.73 6.95 10.21
C ASN A 6 19.27 6.61 8.82
N GLN A 7 20.59 6.47 8.66
CA GLN A 7 21.21 6.10 7.39
C GLN A 7 20.97 4.63 7.01
N LYS A 8 20.91 3.73 8.00
CA LYS A 8 20.50 2.33 7.81
C LYS A 8 19.02 2.21 7.44
N CYS A 9 18.13 2.98 8.10
CA CYS A 9 16.71 3.06 7.75
C CYS A 9 16.53 3.63 6.34
N ALA A 10 17.24 4.69 5.97
CA ALA A 10 17.18 5.28 4.63
C ALA A 10 17.65 4.30 3.54
N LYS A 11 18.72 3.53 3.79
CA LYS A 11 19.18 2.46 2.88
C LYS A 11 18.19 1.30 2.78
N PHE A 12 17.54 0.92 3.88
CA PHE A 12 16.50 -0.11 3.89
C PHE A 12 15.27 0.34 3.11
N MET A 13 14.81 1.58 3.34
CA MET A 13 13.67 2.19 2.65
C MET A 13 13.94 2.39 1.15
N LYS A 14 15.14 2.84 0.76
CA LYS A 14 15.53 2.92 -0.67
C LYS A 14 15.51 1.55 -1.35
N ARG A 15 16.01 0.50 -0.69
CA ARG A 15 15.99 -0.88 -1.22
C ARG A 15 14.59 -1.46 -1.28
N LEU A 16 13.71 -1.07 -0.35
CA LEU A 16 12.30 -1.46 -0.34
C LEU A 16 11.54 -0.76 -1.48
N LEU A 17 11.75 0.55 -1.66
CA LEU A 17 11.18 1.33 -2.78
C LEU A 17 11.62 0.82 -4.15
N LEU A 18 12.89 0.45 -4.32
CA LEU A 18 13.40 -0.18 -5.54
C LEU A 18 12.79 -1.57 -5.82
N LYS A 19 12.44 -2.33 -4.77
CA LYS A 19 11.73 -3.62 -4.91
C LYS A 19 10.24 -3.44 -5.23
N LEU A 20 9.65 -2.33 -4.81
CA LEU A 20 8.22 -2.02 -4.98
C LEU A 20 7.91 -1.39 -6.34
N ASN A 21 8.82 -0.61 -6.92
CA ASN A 21 8.72 -0.10 -8.29
C ASN A 21 8.70 -1.19 -9.39
N LYS A 22 8.98 -2.45 -9.04
CA LYS A 22 8.91 -3.61 -9.93
C LYS A 22 7.53 -4.28 -9.98
N PHE A 23 6.56 -3.79 -9.21
CA PHE A 23 5.19 -4.30 -9.16
C PHE A 23 4.24 -3.13 -9.44
N GLY A 24 3.89 -2.97 -10.73
CA GLY A 24 3.20 -1.81 -11.27
C GLY A 24 2.00 -1.33 -10.44
N ILE A 25 1.91 -0.01 -10.28
CA ILE A 25 0.77 0.91 -10.03
C ILE A 25 -0.26 0.48 -8.95
N LYS A 26 -0.75 -0.77 -8.94
CA LYS A 26 -1.63 -1.33 -7.90
C LYS A 26 -0.92 -1.56 -6.55
N LEU A 27 0.36 -1.94 -6.56
CA LEU A 27 1.11 -2.12 -5.31
C LEU A 27 1.55 -0.79 -4.70
N GLN A 28 1.72 0.25 -5.52
CA GLN A 28 2.05 1.59 -5.05
C GLN A 28 0.87 2.23 -4.33
N PHE A 29 -0.37 1.97 -4.77
CA PHE A 29 -1.58 2.35 -4.03
C PHE A 29 -1.72 1.56 -2.71
N LEU A 30 -1.47 0.24 -2.73
CA LEU A 30 -1.52 -0.60 -1.52
C LEU A 30 -0.38 -0.26 -0.54
N PHE A 31 0.82 0.06 -1.02
CA PHE A 31 1.98 0.42 -0.20
C PHE A 31 1.90 1.88 0.29
N PHE A 32 1.35 2.81 -0.50
CA PHE A 32 1.06 4.18 -0.05
C PHE A 32 0.01 4.15 1.06
N ILE A 33 -1.09 3.40 0.88
CA ILE A 33 -2.11 3.17 1.91
C ILE A 33 -1.52 2.48 3.14
N VAL A 34 -0.68 1.45 2.97
CA VAL A 34 -0.06 0.73 4.10
C VAL A 34 1.00 1.60 4.80
N SER A 35 1.76 2.45 4.12
CA SER A 35 2.84 3.26 4.72
C SER A 35 2.33 4.50 5.45
N GLU A 36 1.35 5.22 4.91
CA GLU A 36 0.74 6.39 5.56
C GLU A 36 -0.06 5.94 6.80
N LYS A 37 -0.86 4.87 6.66
CA LYS A 37 -1.63 4.29 7.75
C LYS A 37 -0.75 3.57 8.78
N PHE A 38 0.47 3.16 8.45
CA PHE A 38 1.37 2.53 9.43
C PHE A 38 1.72 3.47 10.59
N SER A 39 1.95 4.76 10.30
CA SER A 39 2.23 5.76 11.32
C SER A 39 1.03 5.94 12.28
N LEU A 40 -0.18 5.93 11.71
CA LEU A 40 -1.44 6.00 12.44
C LEU A 40 -1.65 4.74 13.29
N ILE A 41 -1.46 3.54 12.73
CA ILE A 41 -1.55 2.26 13.45
C ILE A 41 -0.54 2.21 14.59
N LYS A 42 0.71 2.63 14.36
CA LYS A 42 1.74 2.66 15.38
C LYS A 42 1.38 3.60 16.53
N ARG A 43 0.90 4.81 16.22
CA ARG A 43 0.45 5.79 17.21
C ARG A 43 -0.72 5.26 18.05
N GLU A 44 -1.72 4.66 17.41
CA GLU A 44 -2.86 4.08 18.14
C GLU A 44 -2.48 2.86 18.97
N HIS A 45 -1.54 2.03 18.48
CA HIS A 45 -0.98 0.93 19.25
C HIS A 45 -0.24 1.41 20.50
N GLU A 46 0.56 2.47 20.41
CA GLU A 46 1.22 3.08 21.57
C GLU A 46 0.21 3.65 22.59
N LYS A 47 -0.86 4.31 22.12
CA LYS A 47 -1.96 4.77 22.99
C LYS A 47 -2.63 3.59 23.72
N LEU A 48 -2.90 2.48 23.04
CA LEU A 48 -3.47 1.28 23.64
C LEU A 48 -2.57 0.72 24.74
N LEU A 49 -1.26 0.59 24.47
CA LEU A 49 -0.31 0.10 25.48
C LEU A 49 -0.28 1.01 26.72
N ASN A 50 -0.34 2.32 26.55
CA ASN A 50 -0.38 3.25 27.68
C ASN A 50 -1.68 3.17 28.49
N LEU A 51 -2.81 2.92 27.84
CA LEU A 51 -4.08 2.64 28.52
C LEU A 51 -4.00 1.33 29.31
N LEU A 52 -3.45 0.27 28.71
CA LEU A 52 -3.30 -1.04 29.36
C LEU A 52 -2.41 -0.99 30.60
N LYS A 53 -1.30 -0.24 30.56
CA LYS A 53 -0.39 -0.06 31.71
C LYS A 53 -1.11 0.44 32.97
N SER A 54 -2.10 1.31 32.81
CA SER A 54 -2.82 1.94 33.93
C SER A 54 -4.19 1.30 34.22
N TYR A 55 -4.59 0.30 33.41
CA TYR A 55 -5.92 -0.29 33.45
C TYR A 55 -6.26 -0.92 34.81
N HIS A 56 -5.42 -1.83 35.31
CA HIS A 56 -5.73 -2.56 36.54
C HIS A 56 -5.91 -1.63 37.76
N GLY A 57 -5.11 -0.58 37.87
CA GLY A 57 -5.17 0.37 38.98
C GLY A 57 -6.19 1.50 38.83
N ARG A 58 -6.63 1.82 37.59
CA ARG A 58 -7.46 3.02 37.32
C ARG A 58 -8.77 2.74 36.61
N LYS A 59 -9.16 1.49 36.36
CA LYS A 59 -10.39 1.13 35.61
C LYS A 59 -11.69 1.76 36.15
N LYS A 60 -11.79 2.01 37.45
CA LYS A 60 -12.96 2.63 38.10
C LYS A 60 -12.91 4.16 38.12
N ASN A 61 -11.78 4.77 37.77
CA ASN A 61 -11.62 6.22 37.77
C ASN A 61 -12.37 6.83 36.58
N PHE A 62 -13.21 7.83 36.84
CA PHE A 62 -14.03 8.51 35.83
C PHE A 62 -13.20 9.09 34.67
N ASN A 63 -12.09 9.78 34.98
CA ASN A 63 -11.22 10.36 33.96
C ASN A 63 -10.56 9.28 33.09
N PHE A 64 -10.21 8.14 33.69
CA PHE A 64 -9.67 7.01 32.94
C PHE A 64 -10.73 6.39 32.02
N GLN A 65 -11.96 6.22 32.50
CA GLN A 65 -13.08 5.73 31.68
C GLN A 65 -13.37 6.67 30.50
N HIS A 66 -13.35 7.99 30.72
CA HIS A 66 -13.50 8.97 29.66
C HIS A 66 -12.39 8.84 28.60
N LYS A 67 -11.13 8.65 29.03
CA LYS A 67 -10.00 8.38 28.11
C LYS A 67 -10.19 7.10 27.31
N VAL A 68 -10.69 6.03 27.93
CA VAL A 68 -10.98 4.76 27.24
C VAL A 68 -12.09 4.94 26.21
N GLN A 69 -13.15 5.70 26.52
CA GLN A 69 -14.22 5.97 25.56
C GLN A 69 -13.75 6.85 24.40
N ALA A 70 -12.95 7.88 24.67
CA ALA A 70 -12.34 8.70 23.63
C ALA A 70 -11.47 7.86 22.68
N PHE A 71 -10.61 6.99 23.24
CA PHE A 71 -9.79 6.06 22.45
C PHE A 71 -10.66 5.12 21.60
N LYS A 72 -11.72 4.53 22.17
CA LYS A 72 -12.64 3.67 21.39
C LYS A 72 -13.26 4.41 20.20
N LYS A 73 -13.65 5.68 20.39
CA LYS A 73 -14.23 6.51 19.33
C LYS A 73 -13.21 6.82 18.24
N GLU A 74 -11.99 7.21 18.62
CA GLU A 74 -10.88 7.48 17.69
C GLU A 74 -10.47 6.23 16.91
N ALA A 75 -10.35 5.08 17.60
CA ALA A 75 -9.92 3.82 17.00
C ALA A 75 -10.90 3.31 15.92
N LYS A 76 -12.20 3.58 16.04
CA LYS A 76 -13.19 3.20 15.02
C LYS A 76 -12.87 3.81 13.65
N ALA A 77 -12.40 5.06 13.63
CA ALA A 77 -12.04 5.77 12.40
C ALA A 77 -10.79 5.18 11.71
N LEU A 78 -9.93 4.49 12.46
CA LEU A 78 -8.69 3.89 11.93
C LEU A 78 -8.97 2.80 10.88
N PHE A 79 -10.09 2.11 11.05
CA PHE A 79 -10.47 0.94 10.26
C PHE A 79 -11.47 1.25 9.14
N ASP A 80 -11.91 2.51 9.01
CA ASP A 80 -12.65 2.93 7.81
C ASP A 80 -11.64 3.15 6.67
N VAL A 81 -11.42 2.07 5.91
CA VAL A 81 -10.46 2.00 4.81
C VAL A 81 -10.97 2.66 3.53
N ALA A 82 -12.26 2.94 3.41
CA ALA A 82 -12.84 3.55 2.21
C ALA A 82 -12.36 5.00 2.05
N ALA A 83 -12.10 5.42 0.80
CA ALA A 83 -11.79 6.82 0.51
C ALA A 83 -13.02 7.71 0.66
N CYS A 84 -14.16 7.25 0.13
CA CYS A 84 -15.47 7.87 0.33
C CYS A 84 -15.95 7.68 1.77
N LYS A 85 -16.44 8.76 2.40
CA LYS A 85 -16.98 8.80 3.76
C LYS A 85 -18.49 9.06 3.81
N CYS A 86 -19.18 8.99 2.67
CA CYS A 86 -20.64 9.10 2.59
C CYS A 86 -21.30 7.97 3.37
N ASN A 87 -22.30 8.28 4.20
CA ASN A 87 -23.13 7.27 4.86
C ASN A 87 -24.19 6.70 3.91
N ASP A 88 -24.72 7.55 3.03
CA ASP A 88 -25.64 7.19 1.96
C ASP A 88 -24.88 7.20 0.63
N PHE A 89 -24.81 6.04 -0.02
CA PHE A 89 -24.09 5.88 -1.28
C PHE A 89 -24.89 6.38 -2.49
N GLU A 90 -26.22 6.44 -2.40
CA GLU A 90 -27.09 6.93 -3.47
C GLU A 90 -26.98 8.45 -3.60
N LEU A 91 -26.90 9.14 -2.46
CA LEU A 91 -26.72 10.60 -2.38
C LEU A 91 -25.24 11.02 -2.41
N CYS A 92 -24.32 10.11 -2.74
CA CYS A 92 -22.89 10.41 -2.65
C CYS A 92 -22.36 11.16 -3.87
N HIS A 93 -21.80 12.35 -3.61
CA HIS A 93 -21.22 13.25 -4.60
C HIS A 93 -19.69 13.16 -4.68
N CYS A 94 -19.08 12.13 -4.06
CA CYS A 94 -17.64 11.90 -4.21
C CYS A 94 -17.27 11.69 -5.69
N GLU A 95 -16.05 12.09 -6.04
CA GLU A 95 -15.45 11.78 -7.34
C GLU A 95 -15.52 10.27 -7.62
N GLU A 96 -15.75 9.89 -8.87
CA GLU A 96 -15.97 8.50 -9.29
C GLU A 96 -14.81 7.58 -8.87
N SER A 97 -13.57 8.06 -8.96
CA SER A 97 -12.36 7.37 -8.53
C SER A 97 -12.32 7.06 -7.01
N ARG A 98 -13.13 7.75 -6.21
CA ARG A 98 -13.19 7.62 -4.74
C ARG A 98 -14.49 6.98 -4.25
N LYS A 99 -15.49 6.80 -5.12
CA LYS A 99 -16.76 6.15 -4.77
C LYS A 99 -16.54 4.69 -4.41
N VAL A 100 -17.36 4.19 -3.47
CA VAL A 100 -17.36 2.78 -3.10
C VAL A 100 -18.12 1.99 -4.18
N PRO A 101 -17.51 0.97 -4.82
CA PRO A 101 -18.20 0.12 -5.79
C PRO A 101 -19.42 -0.56 -5.16
N ILE A 102 -20.52 -0.72 -5.91
CA ILE A 102 -21.79 -1.29 -5.41
C ILE A 102 -21.58 -2.63 -4.69
N LYS A 103 -20.72 -3.50 -5.22
CA LYS A 103 -20.41 -4.82 -4.62
C LYS A 103 -19.73 -4.72 -3.25
N GLU A 104 -19.03 -3.63 -2.97
CA GLU A 104 -18.30 -3.40 -1.72
C GLU A 104 -19.09 -2.56 -0.71
N GLN A 105 -20.19 -1.91 -1.12
CA GLN A 105 -21.01 -1.07 -0.25
C GLN A 105 -21.57 -1.81 0.98
N PRO A 106 -22.11 -3.05 0.87
CA PRO A 106 -22.55 -3.80 2.05
C PRO A 106 -21.41 -4.04 3.04
N PHE A 107 -20.21 -4.35 2.54
CA PHE A 107 -19.01 -4.53 3.36
C PHE A 107 -18.61 -3.25 4.09
N ILE A 108 -18.54 -2.11 3.38
CA ILE A 108 -18.22 -0.83 4.03
C ILE A 108 -19.27 -0.42 5.06
N THR A 109 -20.55 -0.66 4.78
CA THR A 109 -21.67 -0.37 5.70
C THR A 109 -21.55 -1.17 6.99
N ASP A 110 -21.27 -2.47 6.89
CA ASP A 110 -21.00 -3.32 8.04
C ASP A 110 -19.76 -2.87 8.81
N GLN A 111 -18.63 -2.59 8.12
CA GLN A 111 -17.39 -2.16 8.78
C GLN A 111 -17.54 -0.86 9.58
N ARG A 112 -18.47 0.02 9.17
CA ARG A 112 -18.82 1.28 9.86
C ARG A 112 -19.81 1.10 11.00
N SER A 113 -20.60 0.03 11.00
CA SER A 113 -21.66 -0.21 11.98
C SER A 113 -21.22 -1.23 13.02
N ALA A 114 -21.80 -2.44 13.00
CA ALA A 114 -21.56 -3.50 13.99
C ALA A 114 -20.28 -4.29 13.72
N ARG A 115 -19.73 -4.24 12.49
CA ARG A 115 -18.56 -5.00 12.05
C ARG A 115 -18.73 -6.50 12.31
N GLU A 116 -19.85 -7.04 11.85
CA GLU A 116 -20.16 -8.46 11.93
C GLU A 116 -19.40 -9.24 10.85
N MET A 117 -19.16 -8.61 9.70
CA MET A 117 -18.33 -9.22 8.66
C MET A 117 -16.85 -9.07 9.02
N ALA A 118 -16.16 -10.21 9.07
CA ALA A 118 -14.73 -10.27 9.23
C ALA A 118 -14.07 -10.63 7.91
N ILE A 119 -12.93 -9.99 7.62
CA ILE A 119 -12.02 -10.51 6.59
C ILE A 119 -11.42 -11.80 7.17
N GLY A 120 -11.60 -12.91 6.46
CA GLY A 120 -11.00 -14.19 6.83
C GLY A 120 -9.47 -14.10 6.94
N SER A 121 -8.86 -15.13 7.53
CA SER A 121 -7.40 -15.21 7.56
C SER A 121 -6.82 -15.18 6.15
N VAL A 122 -5.64 -14.56 6.01
CA VAL A 122 -4.93 -14.56 4.73
C VAL A 122 -4.55 -16.00 4.41
N ASP A 123 -5.10 -16.55 3.32
CA ASP A 123 -4.70 -17.85 2.80
C ASP A 123 -3.25 -17.78 2.33
N LEU A 124 -2.35 -18.26 3.20
CA LEU A 124 -0.91 -18.28 2.96
C LEU A 124 -0.56 -19.05 1.69
N ARG A 125 -1.25 -20.16 1.42
CA ARG A 125 -0.95 -21.02 0.28
C ARG A 125 -1.31 -20.30 -1.02
N THR A 126 -2.52 -19.77 -1.11
CA THR A 126 -2.96 -19.02 -2.30
C THR A 126 -2.13 -17.76 -2.48
N THR A 127 -1.80 -17.05 -1.39
CA THR A 127 -0.93 -15.86 -1.44
C THR A 127 0.45 -16.18 -1.99
N GLN A 128 1.10 -17.23 -1.50
CA GLN A 128 2.40 -17.67 -2.01
C GLN A 128 2.35 -18.09 -3.48
N GLN A 129 1.29 -18.79 -3.90
CA GLN A 129 1.10 -19.16 -5.30
C GLN A 129 0.95 -17.93 -6.20
N LEU A 130 0.15 -16.94 -5.79
CA LEU A 130 -0.03 -15.68 -6.51
C LEU A 130 1.28 -14.90 -6.60
N GLN A 131 2.05 -14.83 -5.51
CA GLN A 131 3.38 -14.20 -5.52
C GLN A 131 4.34 -14.89 -6.49
N LYS A 132 4.37 -16.24 -6.51
CA LYS A 132 5.17 -17.00 -7.47
C LYS A 132 4.73 -16.75 -8.92
N ARG A 133 3.41 -16.69 -9.19
CA ARG A 133 2.87 -16.35 -10.52
C ARG A 133 3.25 -14.93 -10.95
N ALA A 134 3.10 -13.95 -10.06
CA ALA A 134 3.49 -12.56 -10.31
C ALA A 134 4.99 -12.44 -10.60
N SER A 135 5.82 -13.14 -9.83
CA SER A 135 7.28 -13.15 -10.00
C SER A 135 7.70 -13.76 -11.35
N ARG A 136 7.06 -14.85 -11.78
CA ARG A 136 7.27 -15.45 -13.11
C ARG A 136 6.85 -14.51 -14.23
N LYS A 137 5.67 -13.88 -14.12
CA LYS A 137 5.21 -12.88 -15.10
C LYS A 137 6.19 -11.71 -15.21
N MET A 138 6.67 -11.21 -14.08
CA MET A 138 7.64 -10.11 -14.06
C MET A 138 8.98 -10.51 -14.69
N ARG A 139 9.45 -11.74 -14.47
CA ARG A 139 10.66 -12.26 -15.13
C ARG A 139 10.48 -12.28 -16.65
N TYR A 140 9.34 -12.74 -17.15
CA TYR A 140 9.04 -12.73 -18.58
C TYR A 140 9.05 -11.31 -19.16
N LEU A 141 8.38 -10.35 -18.50
CA LEU A 141 8.36 -8.96 -18.95
C LEU A 141 9.78 -8.36 -19.01
N ASN A 142 10.61 -8.58 -17.98
CA ASN A 142 11.99 -8.09 -18.00
C ASN A 142 12.83 -8.72 -19.12
N LEU A 143 12.60 -10.00 -19.44
CA LEU A 143 13.32 -10.67 -20.53
C LEU A 143 12.89 -10.11 -21.89
N GLU A 144 11.60 -9.82 -22.06
CA GLU A 144 11.07 -9.24 -23.28
C GLU A 144 11.56 -7.79 -23.46
N GLU A 145 11.54 -6.98 -22.41
CA GLU A 145 12.13 -5.64 -22.41
C GLU A 145 13.62 -5.68 -22.80
N ALA A 146 14.38 -6.62 -22.24
CA ALA A 146 15.80 -6.80 -22.59
C ALA A 146 15.99 -7.25 -24.05
N ARG A 147 15.08 -8.07 -24.60
CA ARG A 147 15.11 -8.49 -26.01
C ARG A 147 14.84 -7.32 -26.95
N ILE A 148 13.81 -6.52 -26.65
CA ILE A 148 13.44 -5.33 -27.42
C ILE A 148 14.60 -4.32 -27.42
N ALA A 149 15.22 -4.07 -26.27
CA ALA A 149 16.36 -3.16 -26.16
C ALA A 149 17.57 -3.59 -27.02
N LYS A 150 17.86 -4.90 -27.08
CA LYS A 150 18.94 -5.43 -27.94
C LYS A 150 18.63 -5.21 -29.43
N LEU A 151 17.40 -5.47 -29.86
CA LEU A 151 16.97 -5.29 -31.25
C LEU A 151 16.99 -3.81 -31.68
N GLN A 152 16.65 -2.88 -30.78
CA GLN A 152 16.76 -1.45 -31.04
C GLN A 152 18.22 -1.02 -31.20
N LYS A 153 19.13 -1.56 -30.36
CA LYS A 153 20.56 -1.25 -30.44
C LYS A 153 21.20 -1.75 -31.73
N SER A 154 20.84 -2.94 -32.20
CA SER A 154 21.35 -3.48 -33.48
C SER A 154 20.81 -2.71 -34.70
N LYS A 155 19.54 -2.27 -34.68
CA LYS A 155 18.98 -1.40 -35.73
C LYS A 155 19.65 -0.02 -35.77
N LEU A 156 19.97 0.55 -34.61
CA LEU A 156 20.64 1.85 -34.56
C LEU A 156 22.08 1.77 -35.09
N ALA A 157 22.80 0.68 -34.79
CA ALA A 157 24.16 0.45 -35.30
C ALA A 157 24.20 0.31 -36.83
N THR A 158 23.29 -0.48 -37.40
CA THR A 158 23.18 -0.66 -38.87
C THR A 158 22.79 0.63 -39.59
N SER A 159 21.91 1.45 -38.99
CA SER A 159 21.54 2.76 -39.53
C SER A 159 22.69 3.78 -39.48
N THR A 160 23.54 3.74 -38.46
CA THR A 160 24.71 4.65 -38.35
C THR A 160 25.85 4.25 -39.28
N GLU A 161 26.05 2.96 -39.53
CA GLU A 161 27.00 2.47 -40.56
C GLU A 161 26.57 2.88 -41.97
N SER A 162 25.27 2.79 -42.26
CA SER A 162 24.71 3.17 -43.57
C SER A 162 24.85 4.68 -43.85
N LEU A 163 24.69 5.53 -42.82
CA LEU A 163 24.87 6.98 -42.93
C LEU A 163 26.33 7.37 -43.15
N LYS A 164 27.27 6.73 -42.45
CA LYS A 164 28.71 6.96 -42.63
C LYS A 164 29.21 6.56 -44.02
N LEU A 165 28.61 5.54 -44.63
CA LEU A 165 28.94 5.14 -46.00
C LEU A 165 28.48 6.17 -47.05
N LEU A 166 27.31 6.79 -46.83
CA LEU A 166 26.78 7.85 -47.70
C LEU A 166 27.56 9.16 -47.59
N GLU A 167 28.04 9.51 -46.38
CA GLU A 167 28.87 10.70 -46.18
C GLU A 167 30.27 10.58 -46.82
N ASN A 168 30.79 9.37 -47.00
CA ASN A 168 32.08 9.12 -47.65
C ASN A 168 32.01 9.02 -49.18
N THR A 169 30.81 9.15 -49.78
CA THR A 169 30.58 9.08 -51.23
C THR A 169 30.18 10.43 -51.86
N LEU A 170 30.12 11.49 -51.07
CA LEU A 170 29.96 12.90 -51.48
C LEU A 170 31.28 13.65 -51.33
#